data_AF-A0A7Z9WUE5-F1
#
_entry.id   AF-A0A7Z9WUE5-F1
#
_cell.length_a   1.000
_cell.length_b   1.000
_cell.length_c   1.000
_cell.angle_alpha   90.00
_cell.angle_beta   90.00
_cell.angle_gamma   90.00
#
_symmetry.space_group_name_H-M   'P 1'
#
loop_
_entity.id
_entity.type
_entity.pdbx_description
1 polymer ?
#
loop_
_entity_poly.entity_id
_entity_poly.type
_entity_poly.pdbx_seq_one_letter_code
_entity_poly.pdbx_strand_id
1 'polypeptide(L)'
;MAINSDIGLSLLNSMGVGRFDVANMARVLAEADVAAQRINLEQRQQKLDFKLSGFNLLNQALQGFNSQIASVLDPKTFSKLSASASDESVISAQVTGQPVAGTYAIEVQQLAQAHTLATSNSFTSTNEVVGEGTLSITVGGVQHDLTIDSSNNTLEGIRAAVNSA
;
A
#
# COMPACT_ATOMS: atom_id res chain seq x y z
N MET A 1 -31.16 85.51 -11.98
CA MET A 1 -31.26 85.36 -10.51
C MET A 1 -31.77 83.95 -10.25
N ALA A 2 -30.84 83.05 -9.94
CA ALA A 2 -31.01 81.60 -9.90
C ALA A 2 -31.23 81.13 -8.46
N ILE A 3 -32.49 80.92 -8.06
CA ILE A 3 -32.80 80.45 -6.70
C ILE A 3 -33.94 79.42 -6.61
N ASN A 4 -34.51 78.96 -7.74
CA ASN A 4 -35.58 77.94 -7.74
C ASN A 4 -35.15 76.54 -8.21
N SER A 5 -33.90 76.32 -8.60
CA SER A 5 -33.40 74.99 -9.00
C SER A 5 -32.65 74.26 -7.88
N ASP A 6 -32.18 74.96 -6.86
CA ASP A 6 -31.26 74.40 -5.84
C ASP A 6 -32.00 73.77 -4.64
N ILE A 7 -33.20 74.27 -4.32
CA ILE A 7 -34.04 73.71 -3.25
C ILE A 7 -34.65 72.37 -3.69
N GLY A 8 -35.04 72.26 -4.98
CA GLY A 8 -35.58 71.01 -5.53
C GLY A 8 -34.53 69.89 -5.60
N LEU A 9 -33.29 70.21 -5.98
CA LEU A 9 -32.18 69.25 -6.03
C LEU A 9 -31.64 68.90 -4.62
N SER A 10 -31.65 69.82 -3.66
CA SER A 10 -31.22 69.53 -2.29
C SER A 10 -32.24 68.70 -1.49
N LEU A 11 -33.54 68.85 -1.75
CA LEU A 11 -34.59 67.99 -1.18
C LEU A 11 -34.60 66.59 -1.80
N LEU A 12 -34.33 66.47 -3.11
CA LEU A 12 -34.18 65.16 -3.77
C LEU A 12 -32.91 64.42 -3.28
N ASN A 13 -31.83 65.14 -2.96
CA ASN A 13 -30.63 64.56 -2.35
C ASN A 13 -30.78 64.28 -0.84
N SER A 14 -31.53 65.10 -0.08
CA SER A 14 -31.78 64.86 1.35
C SER A 14 -32.77 63.72 1.60
N MET A 15 -33.63 63.41 0.62
CA MET A 15 -34.49 62.23 0.60
C MET A 15 -33.78 60.96 0.11
N GLY A 16 -32.47 61.00 -0.16
CA GLY A 16 -31.67 59.81 -0.42
C GLY A 16 -31.96 59.10 -1.75
N VAL A 17 -32.62 59.76 -2.72
CA VAL A 17 -33.06 59.16 -3.99
C VAL A 17 -31.89 58.66 -4.86
N GLY A 18 -30.65 59.08 -4.58
CA GLY A 18 -29.43 58.55 -5.22
C GLY A 18 -28.82 57.31 -4.55
N ARG A 19 -29.43 56.76 -3.48
CA ARG A 19 -28.92 55.58 -2.74
C ARG A 19 -29.93 54.43 -2.60
N PHE A 20 -31.09 54.54 -3.24
CA PHE A 20 -32.04 53.43 -3.35
C PHE A 20 -31.67 52.59 -4.57
N ASP A 21 -30.71 51.69 -4.39
CA ASP A 21 -30.47 50.63 -5.37
C ASP A 21 -31.62 49.61 -5.25
N VAL A 22 -32.68 49.88 -6.01
CA VAL A 22 -33.91 49.07 -6.02
C VAL A 22 -33.61 47.62 -6.38
N ALA A 23 -32.61 47.37 -7.22
CA ALA A 23 -32.18 46.02 -7.56
C ALA A 23 -31.53 45.33 -6.35
N ASN A 24 -30.66 46.02 -5.60
CA ASN A 24 -30.10 45.49 -4.36
C ASN A 24 -31.15 45.33 -3.26
N MET A 25 -32.11 46.22 -3.12
CA MET A 25 -33.18 46.09 -2.12
C MET A 25 -34.15 44.95 -2.46
N ALA A 26 -34.54 44.80 -3.72
CA ALA A 26 -35.35 43.67 -4.17
C ALA A 26 -34.61 42.34 -3.98
N ARG A 27 -33.29 42.32 -4.24
CA ARG A 27 -32.43 41.16 -3.96
C ARG A 27 -32.36 40.86 -2.46
N VAL A 28 -32.15 41.86 -1.61
CA VAL A 28 -32.07 41.71 -0.15
C VAL A 28 -33.40 41.27 0.45
N LEU A 29 -34.53 41.79 -0.04
CA LEU A 29 -35.86 41.37 0.38
C LEU A 29 -36.19 39.95 -0.08
N ALA A 30 -35.90 39.61 -1.33
CA ALA A 30 -36.06 38.25 -1.84
C ALA A 30 -35.17 37.24 -1.09
N GLU A 31 -33.94 37.64 -0.76
CA GLU A 31 -33.00 36.85 0.04
C GLU A 31 -33.50 36.71 1.49
N ALA A 32 -34.02 37.77 2.09
CA ALA A 32 -34.60 37.74 3.44
C ALA A 32 -35.87 36.88 3.51
N ASP A 33 -36.71 36.89 2.48
CA ASP A 33 -37.94 36.10 2.39
C ASP A 33 -37.63 34.59 2.38
N VAL A 34 -36.58 34.18 1.68
CA VAL A 34 -36.15 32.76 1.63
C VAL A 34 -35.15 32.37 2.72
N ALA A 35 -34.51 33.34 3.39
CA ALA A 35 -33.44 33.11 4.37
C ALA A 35 -33.89 32.20 5.52
N ALA A 36 -35.07 32.45 6.09
CA ALA A 36 -35.56 31.65 7.20
C ALA A 36 -35.78 30.17 6.81
N GLN A 37 -36.35 29.92 5.62
CA GLN A 37 -36.57 28.56 5.12
C GLN A 37 -35.24 27.86 4.80
N ARG A 38 -34.29 28.59 4.21
CA ARG A 38 -32.94 28.11 3.93
C ARG A 38 -32.18 27.72 5.21
N ILE A 39 -32.21 28.57 6.24
CA ILE A 39 -31.58 28.27 7.55
C ILE A 39 -32.19 27.02 8.18
N ASN A 40 -33.52 26.86 8.14
CA ASN A 40 -34.19 25.66 8.65
C ASN A 40 -33.76 24.40 7.89
N LEU A 41 -33.58 24.48 6.56
CA LEU A 41 -33.12 23.35 5.75
C LEU A 41 -31.64 23.02 6.03
N GLU A 42 -30.78 24.04 6.11
CA GLU A 42 -29.35 23.88 6.45
C GLU A 42 -29.18 23.25 7.84
N GLN A 43 -29.98 23.66 8.84
CA GLN A 43 -29.97 23.04 10.17
C GLN A 43 -30.43 21.58 10.13
N ARG A 44 -31.45 21.25 9.33
CA ARG A 44 -31.89 19.86 9.13
C ARG A 44 -30.83 19.02 8.44
N GLN A 45 -30.15 19.58 7.44
CA GLN A 45 -29.05 18.93 6.72
C GLN A 45 -27.88 18.64 7.66
N GLN A 46 -27.41 19.63 8.42
CA GLN A 46 -26.35 19.45 9.41
C GLN A 46 -26.70 18.37 10.45
N LYS A 47 -27.96 18.33 10.91
CA LYS A 47 -28.42 17.31 11.86
C LYS A 47 -28.38 15.90 11.24
N LEU A 48 -28.73 15.77 9.96
CA LEU A 48 -28.67 14.50 9.24
C LEU A 48 -27.22 14.08 8.97
N ASP A 49 -26.34 15.00 8.59
CA ASP A 49 -24.92 14.74 8.35
C ASP A 49 -24.20 14.30 9.63
N PHE A 50 -24.53 14.91 10.77
CA PHE A 50 -24.02 14.50 12.06
C PHE A 50 -24.47 13.08 12.44
N LYS A 51 -25.76 12.77 12.21
CA LYS A 51 -26.29 11.40 12.41
C LYS A 51 -25.61 10.39 11.50
N LEU A 52 -25.44 10.72 10.21
CA LEU A 52 -24.77 9.86 9.24
C LEU A 52 -23.32 9.59 9.65
N SER A 53 -22.60 10.63 10.08
CA SER A 53 -21.24 10.49 10.61
C SER A 53 -21.19 9.60 11.84
N GLY A 54 -22.15 9.74 12.77
CA GLY A 54 -22.28 8.87 13.93
C GLY A 54 -22.57 7.41 13.56
N PHE A 55 -23.44 7.16 12.57
CA PHE A 55 -23.69 5.81 12.05
C PHE A 55 -22.48 5.22 11.34
N ASN A 56 -21.74 6.02 10.57
CA ASN A 56 -20.51 5.57 9.93
C ASN A 56 -19.45 5.18 10.95
N LEU A 57 -19.27 5.98 12.01
CA LEU A 57 -18.36 5.66 13.11
C LEU A 57 -18.77 4.37 13.82
N LEU A 58 -20.07 4.19 14.12
CA LEU A 58 -20.59 2.96 14.71
C LEU A 58 -20.35 1.76 13.79
N ASN A 59 -20.61 1.89 12.50
CA ASN A 59 -20.40 0.83 11.53
C ASN A 59 -18.92 0.44 11.43
N GLN A 60 -18.01 1.42 11.42
CA GLN A 60 -16.57 1.17 11.47
C GLN A 60 -16.16 0.46 12.76
N ALA A 61 -16.69 0.88 13.91
CA ALA A 61 -16.43 0.23 15.19
C ALA A 61 -16.93 -1.22 15.22
N LEU A 62 -18.12 -1.50 14.68
CA LEU A 62 -18.68 -2.85 14.59
C LEU A 62 -17.89 -3.73 13.62
N GLN A 63 -17.43 -3.20 12.48
CA GLN A 63 -16.58 -3.94 11.55
C GLN A 63 -15.22 -4.28 12.18
N GLY A 64 -14.62 -3.32 12.89
CA GLY A 64 -13.38 -3.53 13.64
C GLY A 64 -13.54 -4.56 14.77
N PHE A 65 -14.67 -4.54 15.46
CA PHE A 65 -14.99 -5.54 16.49
C PHE A 65 -15.20 -6.94 15.89
N ASN A 66 -15.97 -7.04 14.80
CA ASN A 66 -16.25 -8.31 14.12
C ASN A 66 -14.98 -8.96 13.56
N SER A 67 -14.04 -8.17 13.01
CA SER A 67 -12.78 -8.69 12.50
C SER A 67 -11.88 -9.24 13.61
N GLN A 68 -11.88 -8.60 14.79
CA GLN A 68 -11.13 -9.09 15.95
C GLN A 68 -11.76 -10.33 16.59
N ILE A 69 -13.09 -10.40 16.66
CA ILE A 69 -13.77 -11.57 17.19
C ILE A 69 -13.55 -12.81 16.31
N ALA A 70 -13.50 -12.65 14.99
CA ALA A 70 -13.28 -13.78 14.09
C ALA A 70 -11.96 -14.53 14.38
N SER A 71 -10.89 -13.81 14.76
CA SER A 71 -9.60 -14.44 15.10
C SER A 71 -9.60 -15.07 16.49
N VAL A 72 -10.36 -14.51 17.43
CA VAL A 72 -10.55 -15.03 18.80
C VAL A 72 -11.48 -16.25 18.81
N LEU A 73 -12.44 -16.32 17.90
CA LEU A 73 -13.35 -17.47 17.79
C LEU A 73 -12.71 -18.65 17.05
N ASP A 74 -11.56 -18.48 16.40
CA ASP A 74 -10.86 -19.58 15.74
C ASP A 74 -10.22 -20.51 16.80
N PRO A 75 -10.71 -21.77 16.96
CA PRO A 75 -10.15 -22.72 17.91
C PRO A 75 -8.68 -23.04 17.64
N LYS A 76 -8.22 -22.86 16.39
CA LYS A 76 -6.82 -23.05 16.01
C LYS A 76 -5.91 -22.05 16.70
N THR A 77 -6.38 -20.84 17.02
CA THR A 77 -5.61 -19.83 17.75
C THR A 77 -5.16 -20.34 19.12
N PHE A 78 -6.01 -21.10 19.81
CA PHE A 78 -5.71 -21.66 21.13
C PHE A 78 -4.96 -23.00 21.09
N SER A 79 -4.96 -23.65 19.94
CA SER A 79 -4.25 -24.93 19.72
C SER A 79 -2.89 -24.73 19.03
N LYS A 80 -2.40 -23.48 18.94
CA LYS A 80 -1.08 -23.19 18.34
C LYS A 80 0.02 -23.80 19.21
N LEU A 81 0.86 -24.60 18.59
CA LEU A 81 2.09 -25.11 19.20
C LEU A 81 3.28 -24.30 18.70
N SER A 82 4.20 -24.02 19.62
CA SER A 82 5.52 -23.47 19.31
C SER A 82 6.57 -24.58 19.43
N ALA A 83 7.60 -24.54 18.57
CA ALA A 83 8.78 -25.35 18.73
C ALA A 83 9.89 -24.51 19.38
N SER A 84 10.65 -25.13 20.28
CA SER A 84 11.85 -24.56 20.88
C SER A 84 12.97 -25.59 20.75
N ALA A 85 14.16 -25.14 20.35
CA ALA A 85 15.35 -25.97 20.34
C ALA A 85 16.13 -25.79 21.64
N SER A 86 16.83 -26.83 22.09
CA SER A 86 17.74 -26.73 23.24
C SER A 86 18.99 -25.91 22.90
N ASP A 87 19.40 -25.90 21.64
CA ASP A 87 20.50 -25.10 21.11
C ASP A 87 20.10 -24.47 19.76
N GLU A 88 19.66 -23.22 19.80
CA GLU A 88 19.22 -22.47 18.62
C GLU A 88 20.37 -22.09 17.67
N SER A 89 21.64 -22.24 18.09
CA SER A 89 22.80 -22.00 17.23
C SER A 89 23.04 -23.14 16.24
N VAL A 90 22.57 -24.35 16.58
CA VAL A 90 22.74 -25.57 15.79
C VAL A 90 21.48 -25.86 14.95
N ILE A 91 20.29 -25.65 15.52
CA ILE A 91 19.03 -25.96 14.85
C ILE A 91 17.93 -25.00 15.27
N SER A 92 17.14 -24.53 14.30
CA SER A 92 15.89 -23.83 14.55
C SER A 92 14.73 -24.63 13.94
N ALA A 93 13.56 -24.54 14.56
CA ALA A 93 12.37 -25.25 14.12
C ALA A 93 11.17 -24.31 14.08
N GLN A 94 10.41 -24.38 12.99
CA GLN A 94 9.14 -23.67 12.84
C GLN A 94 8.00 -24.69 12.72
N VAL A 95 6.93 -24.43 13.45
CA VAL A 95 5.74 -25.26 13.42
C VAL A 95 4.79 -24.78 12.32
N THR A 96 4.41 -25.66 11.41
CA THR A 96 3.42 -25.39 10.36
C THR A 96 2.35 -26.48 10.32
N GLY A 97 1.14 -26.13 9.86
CA GLY A 97 0.04 -27.09 9.69
C GLY A 97 -0.56 -27.60 11.00
N GLN A 98 -0.64 -28.94 11.13
CA GLN A 98 -1.24 -29.66 12.27
C GLN A 98 -0.14 -30.40 13.06
N PRO A 99 0.61 -29.68 13.91
CA PRO A 99 1.69 -30.26 14.70
C PRO A 99 1.21 -31.28 15.73
N VAL A 100 2.07 -32.27 16.02
CA VAL A 100 1.90 -33.19 17.15
C VAL A 100 2.78 -32.72 18.30
N ALA A 101 2.16 -32.47 19.46
CA ALA A 101 2.87 -32.11 20.67
C ALA A 101 3.77 -33.26 21.13
N GLY A 102 5.05 -32.96 21.40
CA GLY A 102 6.01 -33.96 21.85
C GLY A 102 7.42 -33.39 21.96
N THR A 103 8.31 -34.18 22.59
CA THR A 103 9.74 -33.91 22.64
C THR A 103 10.43 -34.77 21.59
N TYR A 104 11.23 -34.15 20.73
CA TYR A 104 11.96 -34.83 19.66
C TYR A 104 13.46 -34.75 19.95
N ALA A 105 14.13 -35.89 19.96
CA ALA A 105 15.59 -35.96 20.05
C ALA A 105 16.18 -35.87 18.64
N ILE A 106 17.00 -34.85 18.39
CA ILE A 106 17.62 -34.59 17.09
C ILE A 106 19.13 -34.48 17.30
N GLU A 107 19.89 -35.21 16.47
CA GLU A 107 21.34 -35.15 16.42
C GLU A 107 21.77 -34.70 15.03
N VAL A 108 22.54 -33.60 14.96
CA VAL A 108 23.07 -33.08 13.69
C VAL A 108 24.47 -33.64 13.46
N GLN A 109 24.59 -34.59 12.52
CA GLN A 109 25.87 -35.23 12.22
C GLN A 109 26.69 -34.46 11.18
N GLN A 110 26.05 -33.97 10.12
CA GLN A 110 26.70 -33.24 9.05
C GLN A 110 25.74 -32.22 8.43
N LEU A 111 26.25 -31.02 8.19
CA LEU A 111 25.51 -29.99 7.46
C LEU A 111 25.58 -30.24 5.95
N ALA A 112 24.47 -29.99 5.28
CA ALA A 112 24.45 -29.91 3.83
C ALA A 112 25.35 -28.75 3.38
N GLN A 113 26.22 -29.01 2.41
CA GLN A 113 27.13 -28.03 1.84
C GLN A 113 26.84 -27.91 0.34
N ALA A 114 27.00 -26.69 -0.19
CA ALA A 114 26.99 -26.50 -1.63
C ALA A 114 28.30 -27.03 -2.24
N HIS A 115 28.20 -27.70 -3.39
CA HIS A 115 29.36 -28.16 -4.14
C HIS A 115 29.89 -27.00 -5.00
N THR A 116 31.18 -26.68 -4.84
CA THR A 116 31.85 -25.63 -5.60
C THR A 116 33.03 -26.23 -6.35
N LEU A 117 33.04 -26.03 -7.68
CA LEU A 117 34.17 -26.38 -8.54
C LEU A 117 34.83 -25.09 -9.01
N ALA A 118 36.13 -25.01 -8.85
CA ALA A 118 36.96 -23.93 -9.40
C ALA A 118 37.94 -24.53 -10.40
N THR A 119 38.13 -23.83 -11.51
CA THR A 119 39.18 -24.17 -12.48
C THR A 119 40.55 -24.00 -11.84
N SER A 120 41.48 -24.92 -12.14
CA SER A 120 42.89 -24.82 -11.73
C SER A 120 43.66 -23.76 -12.51
N ASN A 121 43.13 -23.32 -13.64
CA ASN A 121 43.84 -22.44 -14.56
C ASN A 121 43.50 -20.98 -14.25
N SER A 122 44.53 -20.13 -14.20
CA SER A 122 44.36 -18.69 -14.11
C SER A 122 44.11 -18.10 -15.50
N PHE A 123 43.06 -17.29 -15.61
CA PHE A 123 42.80 -16.48 -16.79
C PHE A 123 43.19 -15.03 -16.50
N THR A 124 43.67 -14.33 -17.52
CA THR A 124 44.14 -12.94 -17.43
C THR A 124 43.01 -11.92 -17.46
N SER A 125 41.86 -12.30 -18.04
CA SER A 125 40.67 -11.46 -18.18
C SER A 125 39.39 -12.29 -18.28
N THR A 126 38.24 -11.71 -17.92
CA THR A 126 36.93 -12.32 -18.10
C THR A 126 36.51 -12.46 -19.58
N ASN A 127 37.17 -11.71 -20.46
CA ASN A 127 36.94 -11.73 -21.91
C ASN A 127 37.90 -12.68 -22.64
N GLU A 128 38.74 -13.40 -21.90
CA GLU A 128 39.61 -14.40 -22.48
C GLU A 128 38.77 -15.55 -23.04
N VAL A 129 39.06 -15.93 -24.28
CA VAL A 129 38.36 -17.02 -24.97
C VAL A 129 38.80 -18.34 -24.36
N VAL A 130 37.82 -19.11 -23.89
CA VAL A 130 38.02 -20.39 -23.21
C VAL A 130 37.88 -21.57 -24.19
N GLY A 131 37.07 -21.39 -25.24
CA GLY A 131 36.83 -22.37 -26.28
C GLY A 131 35.35 -22.57 -26.59
N GLU A 132 35.07 -23.40 -27.59
CA GLU A 132 33.72 -23.76 -28.05
C GLU A 132 33.48 -25.25 -27.85
N GLY A 133 32.21 -25.65 -27.65
CA GLY A 133 31.83 -27.04 -27.41
C GLY A 133 30.52 -27.15 -26.63
N THR A 134 30.23 -28.35 -26.12
CA THR A 134 29.07 -28.59 -25.24
C THR A 134 29.55 -28.82 -23.82
N LEU A 135 29.12 -27.96 -22.89
CA LEU A 135 29.35 -28.11 -21.48
C LEU A 135 28.18 -28.86 -20.85
N SER A 136 28.40 -30.13 -20.50
CA SER A 136 27.40 -30.97 -19.82
C SER A 136 27.57 -30.91 -18.31
N ILE A 137 26.56 -30.41 -17.60
CA ILE A 137 26.52 -30.32 -16.14
C ILE A 137 25.41 -31.24 -15.63
N THR A 138 25.74 -32.16 -14.73
CA THR A 138 24.74 -33.04 -14.10
C THR A 138 24.50 -32.62 -12.66
N VAL A 139 23.25 -32.25 -12.34
CA VAL A 139 22.83 -31.84 -10.98
C VAL A 139 21.67 -32.71 -10.54
N GLY A 140 21.81 -33.40 -9.40
CA GLY A 140 20.75 -34.27 -8.87
C GLY A 140 20.35 -35.42 -9.81
N GLY A 141 21.25 -35.86 -10.71
CA GLY A 141 20.97 -36.89 -11.71
C GLY A 141 20.30 -36.38 -13.00
N VAL A 142 20.05 -35.07 -13.11
CA VAL A 142 19.54 -34.42 -14.32
C VAL A 142 20.71 -33.78 -15.07
N GLN A 143 20.86 -34.13 -16.35
CA GLN A 143 21.90 -33.57 -17.22
C GLN A 143 21.38 -32.30 -17.91
N HIS A 144 22.21 -31.26 -17.88
CA HIS A 144 22.01 -29.97 -18.55
C HIS A 144 23.16 -29.76 -19.53
N ASP A 145 22.85 -29.65 -20.82
CA ASP A 145 23.84 -29.41 -21.86
C ASP A 145 23.79 -27.93 -22.28
N LEU A 146 24.91 -27.23 -22.13
CA LEU A 146 25.07 -25.86 -22.56
C LEU A 146 25.96 -25.82 -23.80
N THR A 147 25.43 -25.28 -24.90
CA THR A 147 26.22 -25.04 -26.11
C THR A 147 27.01 -23.75 -25.95
N ILE A 148 28.34 -23.87 -26.07
CA ILE A 148 29.30 -22.77 -26.07
C ILE A 148 29.77 -22.57 -27.52
N ASP A 149 29.48 -21.42 -28.09
CA ASP A 149 29.83 -21.03 -29.45
C ASP A 149 30.52 -19.67 -29.48
N SER A 150 30.82 -19.16 -30.68
CA SER A 150 31.51 -17.88 -30.89
C SER A 150 30.87 -16.66 -30.21
N SER A 151 29.59 -16.74 -29.81
CA SER A 151 28.86 -15.65 -29.14
C SER A 151 29.03 -15.63 -27.62
N ASN A 152 29.44 -16.75 -27.00
CA ASN A 152 29.52 -16.90 -25.54
C ASN A 152 30.77 -17.64 -25.04
N ASN A 153 31.79 -17.83 -25.89
CA ASN A 153 33.05 -18.55 -25.62
C ASN A 153 34.04 -17.87 -24.66
N THR A 154 33.64 -16.83 -23.93
CA THR A 154 34.45 -16.16 -22.89
C THR A 154 34.02 -16.60 -21.49
N LEU A 155 34.82 -16.34 -20.45
CA LEU A 155 34.40 -16.61 -19.07
C LEU A 155 33.11 -15.87 -18.69
N GLU A 156 32.97 -14.62 -19.13
CA GLU A 156 31.74 -13.85 -18.93
C GLU A 156 30.54 -14.48 -19.66
N GLY A 157 30.75 -14.93 -20.91
CA GLY A 157 29.73 -15.60 -21.72
C GLY A 157 29.27 -16.92 -21.10
N ILE A 158 30.21 -17.76 -20.67
CA ILE A 158 29.91 -19.05 -20.00
C ILE A 158 29.17 -18.81 -18.68
N ARG A 159 29.58 -17.83 -17.87
CA ARG A 159 28.86 -17.45 -16.64
C ARG A 159 27.41 -17.05 -16.94
N ALA A 160 27.21 -16.21 -17.95
CA ALA A 160 25.87 -15.76 -18.33
C ALA A 160 25.02 -16.95 -18.80
N ALA A 161 25.58 -17.83 -19.64
CA ALA A 161 24.91 -19.03 -20.14
C ALA A 161 24.48 -19.96 -18.99
N VAL A 162 25.38 -20.24 -18.03
CA VAL A 162 25.08 -21.08 -16.85
C VAL A 162 23.99 -20.47 -15.96
N ASN A 163 24.02 -19.17 -15.73
CA ASN A 163 23.01 -18.50 -14.88
C ASN A 163 21.65 -18.31 -15.56
N SER A 164 21.59 -18.44 -16.89
CA SER A 164 20.36 -18.31 -17.69
C SER A 164 19.70 -19.63 -18.05
N ALA A 165 20.38 -20.75 -17.81
CA ALA A 165 19.89 -22.12 -18.06
C ALA A 165 18.95 -22.58 -16.93
#